data_AF-A0A943N4K8-F1
#
_entry.id   AF-A0A943N4K8-F1
#
_cell.length_a   1.000
_cell.length_b   1.000
_cell.length_c   1.000
_cell.angle_alpha   90.00
_cell.angle_beta   90.00
_cell.angle_gamma   90.00
#
_symmetry.space_group_name_H-M   'P 1'
#
loop_
_entity.id
_entity.type
_entity.pdbx_description
1 polymer ?
#
loop_
_entity_poly.entity_id
_entity_poly.type
_entity_poly.pdbx_seq_one_letter_code
_entity_poly.pdbx_strand_id
1 'polypeptide(L)'
;MVDSANNCKLSGWYLSGKNVPNAPDGDGGYWLIRVDGRDDTVLYQTAYANRQNSGVPNCVICRRYYANAEWSPWEYIVAPKQLGIEYRTAERHNGQPVYAKAISFGKAPNASSKDISHGIENFGQLVSYTGMLDGANLIANSMVDNIRINASAIRITTNTDASECYVYLTLYYTKATN
;
A
#
# COMPACT_ATOMS: atom_id res chain seq x y z
N MET A 1 13.04 10.26 22.58
CA MET A 1 12.27 10.27 21.31
C MET A 1 13.12 10.95 20.26
N VAL A 2 12.89 10.67 18.98
CA VAL A 2 13.69 11.24 17.88
C VAL A 2 12.91 12.34 17.17
N ASP A 3 13.62 13.39 16.75
CA ASP A 3 13.02 14.57 16.10
C ASP A 3 12.84 14.40 14.58
N SER A 4 13.47 13.37 14.00
CA SER A 4 13.24 12.90 12.63
C SER A 4 13.71 11.46 12.52
N ALA A 5 13.00 10.64 11.76
CA ALA A 5 13.47 9.28 11.45
C ALA A 5 14.79 9.30 10.66
N ASN A 6 15.07 10.36 9.88
CA ASN A 6 16.31 10.49 9.11
C ASN A 6 17.56 10.66 9.97
N ASN A 7 17.39 11.10 11.22
CA ASN A 7 18.48 11.32 12.17
C ASN A 7 18.91 10.02 12.88
N CYS A 8 18.13 8.94 12.77
CA CYS A 8 18.46 7.66 13.38
C CYS A 8 19.48 6.90 12.51
N LYS A 9 20.76 7.27 12.62
CA LYS A 9 21.87 6.72 11.83
C LYS A 9 22.82 5.78 12.59
N LEU A 10 22.72 5.70 13.91
CA LEU A 10 23.51 4.75 14.69
C LEU A 10 22.72 3.46 14.88
N SER A 11 23.40 2.32 14.91
CA SER A 11 22.76 1.03 15.17
C SER A 11 22.10 1.03 16.55
N GLY A 12 20.86 0.56 16.63
CA GLY A 12 20.10 0.54 17.88
C GLY A 12 18.59 0.60 17.70
N TRP A 13 17.88 0.78 18.82
CA TRP A 13 16.43 0.92 18.87
C TRP A 13 16.04 2.35 19.25
N TYR A 14 15.10 2.89 18.49
CA TYR A 14 14.58 4.24 18.63
C TYR A 14 13.06 4.22 18.72
N LEU A 15 12.51 5.21 19.42
CA LEU A 15 11.08 5.47 19.46
C LEU A 15 10.83 6.83 18.79
N SER A 16 10.03 6.84 17.71
CA SER A 16 9.46 8.07 17.19
C SER A 16 8.29 8.51 18.06
N GLY A 17 8.20 9.80 18.32
CA GLY A 17 6.95 10.41 18.78
C GLY A 17 5.90 10.45 17.67
N LYS A 18 4.72 10.98 18.01
CA LYS A 18 3.71 11.36 17.02
C LYS A 18 4.23 12.52 16.16
N ASN A 19 3.85 12.57 14.89
CA ASN A 19 4.22 13.64 13.96
C ASN A 19 5.73 13.83 13.81
N VAL A 20 6.49 12.74 13.87
CA VAL A 20 7.93 12.79 13.62
C VAL A 20 8.18 12.83 12.11
N PRO A 21 8.89 13.87 11.62
CA PRO A 21 9.31 13.97 10.24
C PRO A 21 9.96 12.69 9.71
N ASN A 22 9.60 12.35 8.48
CA ASN A 22 10.13 11.20 7.72
C ASN A 22 9.84 9.83 8.36
N ALA A 23 8.92 9.77 9.33
CA ALA A 23 8.33 8.50 9.74
C ALA A 23 7.54 7.86 8.57
N PRO A 24 7.30 6.54 8.61
CA PRO A 24 6.71 5.79 7.49
C PRO A 24 5.41 6.34 6.88
N ASP A 25 4.55 6.93 7.70
CA ASP A 25 3.24 7.47 7.34
C ASP A 25 3.23 9.00 7.20
N GLY A 26 4.41 9.63 7.09
CA GLY A 26 4.52 11.06 6.77
C GLY A 26 3.94 11.96 7.85
N ASP A 27 4.31 11.68 9.11
CA ASP A 27 3.94 12.41 10.34
C ASP A 27 2.76 11.80 11.12
N GLY A 28 2.48 10.51 10.97
CA GLY A 28 1.50 9.78 11.78
C GLY A 28 2.15 8.90 12.85
N GLY A 29 1.55 8.86 14.03
CA GLY A 29 1.79 7.76 14.97
C GLY A 29 3.18 7.56 15.56
N TYR A 30 3.27 6.53 16.41
CA TYR A 30 4.50 6.13 17.09
C TYR A 30 5.07 4.89 16.41
N TRP A 31 6.37 4.91 16.17
CA TRP A 31 7.10 3.83 15.51
C TRP A 31 8.27 3.39 16.38
N LEU A 32 8.43 2.09 16.54
CA LEU A 32 9.67 1.51 17.04
C LEU A 32 10.58 1.28 15.85
N ILE A 33 11.71 1.99 15.78
CA ILE A 33 12.64 1.95 14.66
C ILE A 33 13.90 1.22 15.10
N ARG A 34 14.19 0.09 14.48
CA ARG A 34 15.48 -0.59 14.56
C ARG A 34 16.38 -0.09 13.44
N VAL A 35 17.59 0.32 13.78
CA VAL A 35 18.65 0.69 12.83
C VAL A 35 19.72 -0.40 12.85
N ASP A 36 20.04 -0.91 11.66
CA ASP A 36 21.12 -1.86 11.43
C ASP A 36 22.12 -1.23 10.45
N GLY A 37 23.21 -0.67 10.97
CA GLY A 37 24.28 -0.07 10.18
C GLY A 37 25.43 -1.05 9.91
N ARG A 38 25.90 -1.09 8.66
CA ARG A 38 27.23 -1.63 8.34
C ARG A 38 28.31 -0.63 8.73
N ASP A 39 28.06 0.64 8.41
CA ASP A 39 28.88 1.83 8.67
C ASP A 39 27.98 3.09 8.59
N ASP A 40 28.57 4.29 8.51
CA ASP A 40 27.85 5.57 8.41
C ASP A 40 27.33 5.89 7.00
N THR A 41 27.67 5.08 6.00
CA THR A 41 27.27 5.23 4.60
C THR A 41 26.18 4.26 4.17
N VAL A 42 26.09 3.09 4.81
CA VAL A 42 25.09 2.05 4.53
C VAL A 42 24.42 1.56 5.80
N LEU A 43 23.13 1.84 5.90
CA LEU A 43 22.31 1.39 7.03
C LEU A 43 20.87 1.11 6.62
N TYR A 44 20.20 0.29 7.42
CA TYR A 44 18.82 -0.11 7.22
C TYR A 44 17.98 0.32 8.41
N GLN A 45 16.75 0.76 8.13
CA GLN A 45 15.74 0.99 9.15
C GLN A 45 14.60 0.03 8.96
N THR A 46 14.22 -0.67 10.04
CA THR A 46 12.96 -1.43 10.12
C THR A 46 12.09 -0.78 11.17
N ALA A 47 10.89 -0.35 10.78
CA ALA A 47 9.93 0.31 11.66
C ALA A 47 8.71 -0.58 11.91
N TYR A 48 8.34 -0.68 13.18
CA TYR A 48 7.16 -1.41 13.67
C TYR A 48 6.14 -0.41 14.20
N ALA A 49 4.90 -0.51 13.73
CA ALA A 49 3.84 0.38 14.18
C ALA A 49 3.49 0.14 15.64
N ASN A 50 3.29 1.23 16.39
CA ASN A 50 2.67 1.19 17.71
C ASN A 50 1.26 1.80 17.62
N ARG A 51 0.27 0.91 17.56
CA ARG A 51 -1.17 1.18 17.35
C ARG A 51 -1.76 2.12 18.37
N GLN A 52 -1.31 2.05 19.62
CA GLN A 52 -1.93 2.76 20.73
C GLN A 52 -2.02 4.27 20.47
N ASN A 53 -1.13 4.81 19.62
CA ASN A 53 -1.06 6.24 19.32
C ASN A 53 -0.95 6.58 17.80
N SER A 54 -1.01 5.58 16.90
CA SER A 54 -0.82 5.78 15.45
C SER A 54 -2.08 5.67 14.60
N GLY A 55 -3.12 5.00 15.08
CA GLY A 55 -4.27 4.65 14.22
C GLY A 55 -3.94 3.58 13.17
N VAL A 56 -2.70 3.07 13.17
CA VAL A 56 -2.20 2.01 12.30
C VAL A 56 -2.11 0.70 13.10
N PRO A 57 -2.54 -0.46 12.57
CA PRO A 57 -2.43 -1.74 13.28
C PRO A 57 -0.99 -2.07 13.71
N ASN A 58 -0.81 -2.65 14.90
CA ASN A 58 0.50 -3.04 15.47
C ASN A 58 1.31 -3.98 14.56
N CYS A 59 0.65 -4.69 13.66
CA CYS A 59 1.30 -5.62 12.73
C CYS A 59 1.97 -4.94 11.54
N VAL A 60 1.82 -3.62 11.36
CA VAL A 60 2.42 -2.91 10.24
C VAL A 60 3.92 -2.80 10.40
N ILE A 61 4.63 -3.24 9.36
CA ILE A 61 6.08 -3.24 9.28
C ILE A 61 6.49 -2.62 7.96
N CYS A 62 7.46 -1.73 8.00
CA CYS A 62 8.06 -1.15 6.82
C CYS A 62 9.58 -1.04 6.98
N ARG A 63 10.28 -0.97 5.86
CA ARG A 63 11.72 -0.89 5.81
C ARG A 63 12.15 0.20 4.83
N ARG A 64 13.30 0.79 5.10
CA ARG A 64 14.05 1.59 4.13
C ARG A 64 15.54 1.39 4.36
N TYR A 65 16.35 1.94 3.46
CA TYR A 65 17.79 1.96 3.60
C TYR A 65 18.32 3.37 3.33
N TYR A 66 19.52 3.61 3.83
CA TYR A 66 20.34 4.77 3.50
C TYR A 66 21.55 4.28 2.73
N ALA A 67 21.80 4.86 1.57
CA ALA A 67 22.97 4.60 0.74
C ALA A 67 23.21 5.81 -0.16
N ASN A 68 24.45 6.02 -0.61
CA ASN A 68 24.81 7.14 -1.51
C ASN A 68 24.36 8.51 -0.98
N ALA A 69 24.50 8.70 0.33
CA ALA A 69 24.07 9.90 1.06
C ALA A 69 22.55 10.18 1.09
N GLU A 70 21.72 9.25 0.62
CA GLU A 70 20.26 9.43 0.51
C GLU A 70 19.47 8.32 1.20
N TRP A 71 18.29 8.69 1.71
CA TRP A 71 17.31 7.74 2.23
C TRP A 71 16.42 7.24 1.09
N SER A 72 16.27 5.92 0.99
CA SER A 72 15.24 5.34 0.16
C SER A 72 13.85 5.68 0.72
N PRO A 73 12.80 5.66 -0.13
CA PRO A 73 11.43 5.65 0.35
C PRO A 73 11.18 4.50 1.33
N TRP A 74 10.21 4.68 2.22
CA TRP A 74 9.69 3.58 3.02
C TRP A 74 8.93 2.58 2.16
N GLU A 75 9.16 1.30 2.43
CA GLU A 75 8.54 0.18 1.74
C GLU A 75 7.85 -0.74 2.75
N TYR A 76 6.54 -0.91 2.59
CA TYR A 76 5.72 -1.71 3.49
C TYR A 76 5.92 -3.19 3.20
N ILE A 77 6.38 -3.92 4.21
CA ILE A 77 6.44 -5.38 4.23
C ILE A 77 5.05 -5.92 4.61
N VAL A 78 4.44 -5.30 5.62
CA VAL A 78 3.06 -5.56 6.04
C VAL A 78 2.30 -4.24 5.97
N ALA A 79 1.57 -4.04 4.87
CA ALA A 79 0.73 -2.87 4.70
C ALA A 79 -0.66 -3.10 5.33
N PRO A 80 -1.27 -2.09 5.99
CA PRO A 80 -2.62 -2.21 6.53
C PRO A 80 -3.71 -2.16 5.45
N LYS A 81 -3.36 -1.74 4.22
CA LYS A 81 -4.24 -1.71 3.04
C LYS A 81 -5.58 -0.99 3.31
N GLN A 82 -5.51 0.18 3.96
CA GLN A 82 -6.69 1.01 4.19
C GLN A 82 -7.24 1.55 2.87
N LEU A 83 -8.55 1.76 2.82
CA LEU A 83 -9.25 2.23 1.64
C LEU A 83 -8.72 3.61 1.20
N GLY A 84 -8.39 3.74 -0.09
CA GLY A 84 -7.95 4.99 -0.69
C GLY A 84 -6.49 5.37 -0.44
N ILE A 85 -5.78 4.68 0.46
CA ILE A 85 -4.37 4.93 0.76
C ILE A 85 -3.48 4.07 -0.15
N GLU A 86 -2.49 4.71 -0.75
CA GLU A 86 -1.48 4.05 -1.57
C GLU A 86 -0.26 3.71 -0.71
N TYR A 87 0.22 2.47 -0.81
CA TYR A 87 1.40 2.00 -0.11
C TYR A 87 2.45 1.54 -1.12
N ARG A 88 3.67 2.05 -1.02
CA ARG A 88 4.82 1.45 -1.71
C ARG A 88 5.21 0.18 -0.96
N THR A 89 5.19 -0.97 -1.64
CA THR A 89 5.47 -2.26 -1.01
C THR A 89 6.94 -2.64 -1.15
N ALA A 90 7.39 -3.61 -0.35
CA ALA A 90 8.70 -4.24 -0.50
C ALA A 90 8.79 -5.16 -1.74
N GLU A 91 7.67 -5.42 -2.43
CA GLU A 91 7.64 -6.25 -3.62
C GLU A 91 8.23 -5.52 -4.84
N ARG A 92 8.73 -6.32 -5.79
CA ARG A 92 9.24 -5.86 -7.07
C ARG A 92 8.62 -6.66 -8.21
N HIS A 93 8.30 -5.99 -9.31
CA HIS A 93 7.91 -6.63 -10.56
C HIS A 93 8.87 -6.18 -11.65
N ASN A 94 9.64 -7.12 -12.22
CA ASN A 94 10.73 -6.81 -13.15
C ASN A 94 11.70 -5.73 -12.64
N GLY A 95 12.03 -5.77 -11.34
CA GLY A 95 12.89 -4.79 -10.69
C GLY A 95 12.23 -3.45 -10.35
N GLN A 96 11.01 -3.18 -10.84
CA GLN A 96 10.26 -1.97 -10.53
C GLN A 96 9.52 -2.09 -9.18
N PRO A 97 9.36 -0.99 -8.43
CA PRO A 97 8.59 -0.98 -7.19
C PRO A 97 7.11 -1.27 -7.44
N VAL A 98 6.53 -2.17 -6.64
CA VAL A 98 5.09 -2.43 -6.63
C VAL A 98 4.41 -1.57 -5.56
N TYR A 99 3.31 -0.96 -5.94
CA TYR A 99 2.42 -0.17 -5.09
C TYR A 99 1.11 -0.91 -4.89
N ALA A 100 0.51 -0.76 -3.70
CA ALA A 100 -0.77 -1.35 -3.36
C ALA A 100 -1.78 -0.26 -2.97
N LYS A 101 -2.99 -0.32 -3.52
CA LYS A 101 -4.09 0.60 -3.14
C LYS A 101 -5.41 -0.15 -3.06
N ALA A 102 -6.08 -0.05 -1.91
CA ALA A 102 -7.44 -0.54 -1.75
C ALA A 102 -8.44 0.49 -2.30
N ILE A 103 -9.42 0.05 -3.08
CA ILE A 103 -10.38 0.87 -3.82
C ILE A 103 -11.78 0.33 -3.59
N SER A 104 -12.73 1.24 -3.37
CA SER A 104 -14.15 0.93 -3.32
C SER A 104 -14.72 1.09 -4.72
N PHE A 105 -15.27 0.02 -5.26
CA PHE A 105 -16.01 0.05 -6.52
C PHE A 105 -17.47 0.48 -6.31
N GLY A 106 -17.94 0.39 -5.06
CA GLY A 106 -19.35 0.57 -4.70
C GLY A 106 -20.18 -0.62 -5.13
N LYS A 107 -21.47 -0.39 -5.38
CA LYS A 107 -22.39 -1.42 -5.87
C LYS A 107 -21.95 -1.97 -7.23
N ALA A 108 -21.99 -3.29 -7.37
CA ALA A 108 -21.77 -3.97 -8.65
C ALA A 108 -22.93 -3.67 -9.64
N PRO A 109 -22.76 -3.93 -10.94
CA PRO A 109 -23.85 -3.76 -11.90
C PRO A 109 -24.91 -4.88 -11.82
N ASN A 110 -26.12 -4.58 -12.29
CA ASN A 110 -27.17 -5.58 -12.52
C ASN A 110 -27.03 -6.15 -13.93
N ALA A 111 -26.56 -7.39 -14.07
CA ALA A 111 -26.39 -8.12 -15.34
C ALA A 111 -25.86 -7.24 -16.50
N SER A 112 -24.88 -6.38 -16.20
CA SER A 112 -24.38 -5.35 -17.11
C SER A 112 -22.94 -4.98 -16.77
N SER A 113 -22.40 -3.93 -17.39
CA SER A 113 -21.05 -3.43 -17.11
C SER A 113 -21.10 -2.06 -16.44
N LYS A 114 -20.18 -1.84 -15.50
CA LYS A 114 -19.96 -0.55 -14.85
C LYS A 114 -18.48 -0.23 -14.80
N ASP A 115 -18.15 1.04 -15.02
CA ASP A 115 -16.80 1.58 -14.91
C ASP A 115 -16.70 2.55 -13.73
N ILE A 116 -15.56 2.54 -13.04
CA ILE A 116 -15.15 3.61 -12.13
C ILE A 116 -13.70 4.02 -12.40
N SER A 117 -13.35 5.25 -12.07
CA SER A 117 -11.95 5.67 -12.02
C SER A 117 -11.28 5.15 -10.74
N HIS A 118 -10.06 4.62 -10.84
CA HIS A 118 -9.29 4.21 -9.67
C HIS A 118 -8.47 5.35 -9.03
N GLY A 119 -8.33 6.50 -9.72
CA GLY A 119 -7.62 7.67 -9.21
C GLY A 119 -6.18 7.37 -8.77
N ILE A 120 -5.44 6.61 -9.59
CA ILE A 120 -4.03 6.31 -9.37
C ILE A 120 -3.25 7.12 -10.40
N GLU A 121 -2.35 7.97 -9.92
CA GLU A 121 -1.48 8.77 -10.77
C GLU A 121 -0.29 7.95 -11.28
N ASN A 122 0.09 8.19 -12.54
CA ASN A 122 1.20 7.54 -13.22
C ASN A 122 1.11 5.99 -13.16
N PHE A 123 -0.10 5.44 -13.30
CA PHE A 123 -0.31 4.00 -13.35
C PHE A 123 0.52 3.40 -14.50
N GLY A 124 1.43 2.48 -14.17
CA GLY A 124 2.24 1.77 -15.14
C GLY A 124 1.55 0.48 -15.57
N GLN A 125 1.89 -0.63 -14.92
CA GLN A 125 1.32 -1.94 -15.23
C GLN A 125 0.62 -2.52 -14.01
N LEU A 126 -0.52 -3.18 -14.24
CA LEU A 126 -1.14 -4.03 -13.24
C LEU A 126 -0.26 -5.28 -13.04
N VAL A 127 0.13 -5.55 -11.80
CA VAL A 127 0.88 -6.75 -11.42
C VAL A 127 -0.08 -7.85 -10.99
N SER A 128 -1.03 -7.50 -10.11
CA SER A 128 -2.08 -8.41 -9.64
C SER A 128 -3.20 -7.61 -8.98
N TYR A 129 -4.29 -8.28 -8.65
CA TYR A 129 -5.33 -7.71 -7.81
C TYR A 129 -6.01 -8.80 -6.97
N THR A 130 -6.60 -8.37 -5.86
CA THR A 130 -7.52 -9.17 -5.06
C THR A 130 -8.82 -8.38 -4.88
N GLY A 131 -9.93 -9.03 -4.57
CA GLY A 131 -11.16 -8.31 -4.26
C GLY A 131 -12.21 -9.17 -3.60
N MET A 132 -13.25 -8.50 -3.11
CA MET A 132 -14.45 -9.12 -2.56
C MET A 132 -15.70 -8.58 -3.22
N LEU A 133 -16.74 -9.42 -3.27
CA LEU A 133 -18.10 -9.09 -3.64
C LEU A 133 -18.99 -9.51 -2.47
N ASP A 134 -19.46 -8.53 -1.70
CA ASP A 134 -20.29 -8.70 -0.50
C ASP A 134 -19.76 -9.75 0.51
N GLY A 135 -18.43 -9.80 0.65
CA GLY A 135 -17.74 -10.75 1.53
C GLY A 135 -17.31 -12.07 0.86
N ALA A 136 -17.84 -12.41 -0.32
CA ALA A 136 -17.32 -13.50 -1.13
C ALA A 136 -16.06 -13.07 -1.90
N ASN A 137 -15.22 -14.03 -2.31
CA ASN A 137 -14.11 -13.74 -3.21
C ASN A 137 -14.65 -13.16 -4.53
N LEU A 138 -14.05 -12.08 -5.02
CA LEU A 138 -14.43 -11.47 -6.30
C LEU A 138 -13.94 -12.32 -7.48
N ILE A 139 -12.75 -12.90 -7.35
CA ILE A 139 -12.10 -13.66 -8.42
C ILE A 139 -12.81 -15.01 -8.57
N ALA A 140 -13.16 -15.37 -9.81
CA ALA A 140 -13.93 -16.57 -10.15
C ALA A 140 -15.32 -16.65 -9.49
N ASN A 141 -15.85 -15.51 -9.01
CA ASN A 141 -17.23 -15.45 -8.55
C ASN A 141 -18.19 -15.69 -9.72
N SER A 142 -19.17 -16.58 -9.57
CA SER A 142 -20.08 -16.95 -10.65
C SER A 142 -20.95 -15.80 -11.16
N MET A 143 -21.13 -14.75 -10.35
CA MET A 143 -21.88 -13.54 -10.74
C MET A 143 -21.08 -12.59 -11.65
N VAL A 144 -19.75 -12.75 -11.68
CA VAL A 144 -18.82 -11.86 -12.39
C VAL A 144 -18.38 -12.54 -13.68
N ASP A 145 -18.72 -11.92 -14.81
CA ASP A 145 -18.32 -12.38 -16.14
C ASP A 145 -16.92 -11.88 -16.51
N ASN A 146 -16.62 -10.60 -16.20
CA ASN A 146 -15.36 -10.00 -16.58
C ASN A 146 -14.91 -8.91 -15.60
N ILE A 147 -13.60 -8.82 -15.39
CA ILE A 147 -12.94 -7.72 -14.69
C ILE A 147 -11.84 -7.20 -15.60
N ARG A 148 -11.92 -5.93 -15.98
CA ARG A 148 -10.87 -5.24 -16.74
C ARG A 148 -10.35 -4.07 -15.93
N ILE A 149 -9.05 -4.03 -15.75
CA ILE A 149 -8.36 -2.92 -15.08
C ILE A 149 -7.35 -2.38 -16.09
N ASN A 150 -7.47 -1.10 -16.43
CA ASN A 150 -6.57 -0.42 -17.35
C ASN A 150 -5.88 0.76 -16.64
N ALA A 151 -5.25 1.65 -17.41
CA ALA A 151 -4.44 2.74 -16.86
C ALA A 151 -5.23 3.79 -16.05
N SER A 152 -6.56 3.85 -16.17
CA SER A 152 -7.37 4.86 -15.47
C SER A 152 -8.63 4.31 -14.79
N ALA A 153 -9.12 3.15 -15.20
CA ALA A 153 -10.42 2.64 -14.80
C ALA A 153 -10.43 1.15 -14.44
N ILE A 154 -11.40 0.81 -13.60
CA ILE A 154 -11.83 -0.54 -13.29
C ILE A 154 -13.21 -0.73 -13.93
N ARG A 155 -13.36 -1.77 -14.74
CA ARG A 155 -14.64 -2.25 -15.26
C ARG A 155 -14.96 -3.60 -14.66
N ILE A 156 -16.19 -3.73 -14.15
CA ILE A 156 -16.76 -5.03 -13.76
C ILE A 156 -17.98 -5.28 -14.63
N THR A 157 -18.07 -6.48 -15.18
CA THR A 157 -19.22 -7.00 -15.92
C THR A 157 -19.82 -8.16 -15.14
N THR A 158 -21.12 -8.13 -14.89
CA THR A 158 -21.86 -9.19 -14.20
C THR A 158 -22.81 -9.88 -15.17
N ASN A 159 -23.05 -11.18 -14.97
CA ASN A 159 -23.97 -11.99 -15.78
C ASN A 159 -25.33 -12.23 -15.09
N THR A 160 -25.46 -11.78 -13.84
CA THR A 160 -26.67 -11.83 -13.02
C THR A 160 -26.83 -10.51 -12.29
N ASP A 161 -27.97 -10.31 -11.62
CA ASP A 161 -28.15 -9.17 -10.74
C ASP A 161 -27.25 -9.28 -9.51
N ALA A 162 -26.25 -8.40 -9.43
CA ALA A 162 -25.38 -8.21 -8.27
C ALA A 162 -25.48 -6.78 -7.71
N SER A 163 -26.54 -6.03 -8.06
CA SER A 163 -26.65 -4.60 -7.76
C SER A 163 -26.78 -4.25 -6.28
N GLU A 164 -27.08 -5.24 -5.43
CA GLU A 164 -27.03 -5.09 -3.97
C GLU A 164 -25.65 -5.42 -3.37
N CYS A 165 -24.76 -6.05 -4.13
CA CYS A 165 -23.44 -6.44 -3.66
C CYS A 165 -22.44 -5.29 -3.76
N TYR A 166 -21.71 -5.04 -2.68
CA TYR A 166 -20.59 -4.09 -2.68
C TYR A 166 -19.30 -4.77 -3.12
N VAL A 167 -18.53 -4.08 -3.96
CA VAL A 167 -17.23 -4.56 -4.43
C VAL A 167 -16.09 -3.70 -3.90
N TYR A 168 -15.06 -4.36 -3.38
CA TYR A 168 -13.80 -3.76 -2.98
C TYR A 168 -12.64 -4.49 -3.65
N LEU A 169 -11.68 -3.73 -4.17
CA LEU A 169 -10.48 -4.29 -4.79
C LEU A 169 -9.23 -3.78 -4.08
N THR A 170 -8.17 -4.58 -4.06
CA THR A 170 -6.81 -4.10 -3.83
C THR A 170 -6.02 -4.34 -5.10
N LEU A 171 -5.52 -3.27 -5.71
CA LEU A 171 -4.67 -3.35 -6.88
C LEU A 171 -3.21 -3.34 -6.46
N TYR A 172 -2.39 -4.19 -7.07
CA TYR A 172 -0.93 -4.16 -7.01
C TYR A 172 -0.41 -3.79 -8.39
N TYR A 173 0.39 -2.73 -8.47
CA TYR A 173 0.77 -2.15 -9.75
C TYR A 173 2.14 -1.47 -9.68
N THR A 174 2.80 -1.33 -10.83
CA THR A 174 3.97 -0.48 -10.98
C THR A 174 3.55 0.94 -11.37
N LYS A 175 4.43 1.92 -11.15
CA LYS A 175 4.26 3.27 -11.68
C LYS A 175 5.16 3.51 -12.89
N ALA A 176 4.65 4.23 -13.88
CA ALA A 176 5.45 4.72 -14.98
C ALA A 176 6.46 5.75 -14.46
N THR A 177 7.68 5.71 -15.01
CA THR A 177 8.68 6.76 -14.77
C THR A 177 8.32 7.93 -15.68
N ASN A 178 8.15 9.11 -15.11
CA ASN A 178 8.05 10.35 -15.90
C ASN A 178 9.41 10.73 -16.46
#